data_AF-S6GS34-F1
#
_entry.id   AF-S6GS34-F1
#
_cell.length_a   1.000
_cell.length_b   1.000
_cell.length_c   1.000
_cell.angle_alpha   90.00
_cell.angle_beta   90.00
_cell.angle_gamma   90.00
#
_symmetry.space_group_name_H-M   'P 1'
#
loop_
_entity.id
_entity.type
_entity.pdbx_description
1 polymer ?
#
loop_
_entity_poly.entity_id
_entity_poly.type
_entity_poly.pdbx_seq_one_letter_code
_entity_poly.pdbx_strand_id
1 'polypeptide(L)'
;MSIQEWVTPVGIQWLWLSVVGLAALSAHFCTIKAMQHAEVTTIATLDFLRLPFIALLGVLLYAEAFEIALIVGGTLMLLGNLYNAKGFLSGKKPAVKRAD
;
A
#
# COMPACT_ATOMS: atom_id res chain seq x y z
N MET A 1 -28.20 14.34 -20.13
CA MET A 1 -27.38 15.30 -20.93
C MET A 1 -25.97 15.42 -20.32
N SER A 2 -25.23 14.31 -20.19
CA SER A 2 -23.90 14.30 -19.51
C SER A 2 -22.73 13.93 -20.44
N ILE A 3 -23.01 13.46 -21.66
CA ILE A 3 -22.03 13.17 -22.73
C ILE A 3 -21.51 14.42 -23.45
N GLN A 4 -21.81 15.62 -22.95
CA GLN A 4 -21.42 16.90 -23.57
C GLN A 4 -20.24 17.59 -22.87
N GLU A 5 -19.80 17.11 -21.70
CA GLU A 5 -18.65 17.66 -20.95
C GLU A 5 -17.38 16.80 -21.06
N TRP A 6 -17.34 15.84 -22.00
CA TRP A 6 -16.14 15.07 -22.27
C TRP A 6 -15.06 15.99 -22.87
N VAL A 7 -14.20 16.52 -22.01
CA VAL A 7 -12.96 17.18 -22.41
C VAL A 7 -11.99 16.08 -22.84
N THR A 8 -11.62 16.08 -24.12
CA THR A 8 -10.51 15.26 -24.59
C THR A 8 -9.22 15.84 -24.01
N PRO A 9 -8.39 15.04 -23.33
CA PRO A 9 -7.10 15.51 -22.85
C PRO A 9 -6.27 15.97 -24.06
N VAL A 10 -5.74 17.19 -24.01
CA VAL A 10 -4.95 17.79 -25.10
C VAL A 10 -3.49 17.97 -24.68
N GLY A 11 -2.57 17.56 -25.55
CA GLY A 11 -1.12 17.73 -25.35
C GLY A 11 -0.56 16.92 -24.17
N ILE A 12 -0.05 17.62 -23.16
CA ILE A 12 0.74 17.05 -22.05
C ILE A 12 -0.09 16.17 -21.08
N GLN A 13 -1.43 16.29 -21.10
CA GLN A 13 -2.30 15.46 -20.28
C GLN A 13 -2.21 13.97 -20.65
N TRP A 14 -1.96 13.65 -21.93
CA TRP A 14 -1.72 12.26 -22.35
C TRP A 14 -0.47 11.66 -21.72
N LEU A 15 0.58 12.47 -21.54
CA LEU A 15 1.80 12.02 -20.86
C LEU A 15 1.51 11.71 -19.39
N TRP A 16 0.83 12.61 -18.68
CA TRP A 16 0.43 12.39 -17.28
C TRP A 16 -0.49 11.18 -17.14
N LEU A 17 -1.49 11.02 -18.02
CA LEU A 17 -2.34 9.83 -18.03
C LEU A 17 -1.54 8.55 -18.26
N SER A 18 -0.55 8.58 -19.16
CA SER A 18 0.30 7.42 -19.45
C SER A 18 1.17 7.05 -18.25
N VAL A 19 1.77 8.04 -17.58
CA VAL A 19 2.59 7.84 -16.36
C VAL A 19 1.74 7.30 -15.22
N VAL A 20 0.58 7.89 -14.95
CA VAL A 20 -0.34 7.43 -13.89
C VAL A 20 -0.89 6.04 -14.23
N GLY A 21 -1.23 5.78 -15.50
CA GLY A 21 -1.68 4.48 -15.97
C GLY A 21 -0.62 3.39 -15.78
N LEU A 22 0.63 3.66 -16.19
CA LEU A 22 1.75 2.73 -15.99
C LEU A 22 2.04 2.48 -14.51
N ALA A 23 1.97 3.52 -13.67
CA ALA A 23 2.12 3.39 -12.23
C ALA A 23 1.01 2.53 -11.61
N ALA A 24 -0.25 2.75 -12.02
CA ALA A 24 -1.40 1.97 -11.57
C ALA A 24 -1.30 0.51 -12.00
N LEU A 25 -0.95 0.23 -13.25
CA LEU A 25 -0.71 -1.13 -13.75
C LEU A 25 0.42 -1.82 -12.97
N SER A 26 1.52 -1.12 -12.72
CA SER A 26 2.66 -1.64 -11.98
C SER A 26 2.28 -1.95 -10.52
N ALA A 27 1.49 -1.09 -9.88
CA ALA A 27 1.00 -1.30 -8.52
C ALA A 27 0.09 -2.54 -8.43
N HIS A 28 -0.84 -2.70 -9.37
CA HIS A 28 -1.68 -3.90 -9.43
C HIS A 28 -0.88 -5.17 -9.73
N PHE A 29 0.07 -5.11 -10.66
CA PHE A 29 0.94 -6.23 -10.95
C PHE A 29 1.77 -6.64 -9.74
N CYS A 30 2.33 -5.67 -9.00
CA CYS A 30 3.05 -5.90 -7.76
C CYS A 30 2.16 -6.56 -6.70
N THR A 31 0.92 -6.11 -6.55
CA THR A 31 -0.03 -6.66 -5.57
C THR A 31 -0.35 -8.12 -5.88
N ILE A 32 -0.64 -8.44 -7.16
CA ILE A 32 -0.91 -9.82 -7.60
C ILE A 32 0.32 -10.71 -7.37
N LYS A 33 1.52 -10.23 -7.69
CA LYS A 33 2.78 -10.95 -7.44
C LYS A 33 3.06 -11.16 -5.95
N ALA A 34 2.74 -10.19 -5.09
CA ALA A 34 2.91 -10.31 -3.65
C ALA A 34 2.02 -11.42 -3.07
N MET A 35 0.78 -11.54 -3.56
CA MET A 35 -0.15 -12.61 -3.14
C MET A 35 0.36 -14.02 -3.45
N GLN A 36 1.30 -14.16 -4.40
CA GLN A 36 1.92 -15.45 -4.73
C GLN A 36 3.04 -15.85 -3.76
N HIS A 37 3.63 -14.90 -3.02
CA HIS A 37 4.82 -15.13 -2.19
C HIS A 37 4.61 -14.89 -0.69
N ALA A 38 3.58 -14.14 -0.30
CA ALA A 38 3.26 -13.84 1.10
C ALA A 38 1.79 -14.17 1.41
N GLU A 39 1.51 -14.56 2.65
CA GLU A 39 0.13 -14.77 3.10
C GLU A 39 -0.70 -13.50 2.91
N VAL A 40 -1.92 -13.68 2.37
CA VAL A 40 -2.88 -12.62 2.01
C VAL A 40 -3.08 -11.60 3.15
N THR A 41 -2.96 -12.05 4.40
CA THR A 41 -3.04 -11.27 5.64
C THR A 41 -1.99 -10.16 5.73
N THR A 42 -0.76 -10.41 5.28
CA THR A 42 0.33 -9.42 5.32
C THR A 42 0.11 -8.31 4.30
N ILE A 43 -0.41 -8.66 3.13
CA ILE A 43 -0.66 -7.72 2.03
C ILE A 43 -1.81 -6.78 2.40
N ALA A 44 -2.88 -7.33 2.98
CA ALA A 44 -3.99 -6.51 3.50
C ALA A 44 -3.49 -5.49 4.54
N THR A 45 -2.62 -5.92 5.46
CA THR A 45 -2.04 -5.03 6.49
C THR A 45 -1.17 -3.91 5.88
N LEU A 46 -0.41 -4.21 4.82
CA LEU A 46 0.39 -3.20 4.11
C LEU A 46 -0.46 -2.21 3.31
N ASP A 47 -1.54 -2.67 2.66
CA ASP A 47 -2.46 -1.78 1.95
C ASP A 47 -3.17 -0.81 2.92
N PHE A 48 -3.52 -1.31 4.11
CA PHE A 48 -4.01 -0.48 5.21
C PHE A 48 -2.98 0.55 5.70
N LEU A 49 -1.68 0.21 5.73
CA LEU A 49 -0.61 1.12 6.17
C LEU A 49 -0.42 2.34 5.25
N ARG A 50 -0.92 2.29 4.00
CA ARG A 50 -0.90 3.45 3.11
C ARG A 50 -1.73 4.62 3.66
N LEU A 51 -2.81 4.34 4.40
CA LEU A 51 -3.70 5.36 4.98
C LEU A 51 -2.99 6.19 6.07
N PRO A 52 -2.35 5.57 7.09
CA PRO A 52 -1.47 6.29 8.03
C PRO A 52 -0.36 7.07 7.35
N PHE A 53 0.25 6.51 6.30
CA PHE A 53 1.34 7.17 5.59
C PHE A 53 0.87 8.43 4.85
N ILE A 54 -0.26 8.37 4.15
CA ILE A 54 -0.88 9.53 3.48
C ILE A 54 -1.30 10.59 4.51
N ALA A 55 -1.85 10.17 5.65
CA ALA A 55 -2.19 11.08 6.73
C ALA A 55 -0.96 11.83 7.27
N LEU A 56 0.14 11.11 7.48
CA LEU A 56 1.40 11.70 7.96
C LEU A 56 1.98 12.67 6.93
N LEU A 57 1.94 12.33 5.65
CA LEU A 57 2.32 13.23 4.55
C LEU A 57 1.39 14.45 4.45
N GLY A 58 0.09 14.26 4.68
CA GLY A 58 -0.91 15.34 4.69
C GLY A 58 -0.60 16.36 5.77
N VAL A 59 -0.30 15.93 7.00
CA VAL A 59 0.08 16.88 8.05
C VAL A 59 1.43 17.55 7.74
N LEU A 60 2.40 16.80 7.23
CA LEU A 60 3.73 17.35 6.94
C LEU A 60 3.71 18.39 5.80
N LEU A 61 2.87 18.19 4.78
CA LEU A 61 2.79 19.04 3.58
C LEU A 61 1.73 20.16 3.68
N TYR A 62 0.58 19.90 4.33
CA TYR A 62 -0.53 20.84 4.41
C TYR A 62 -0.71 21.50 5.79
N ALA A 63 0.03 21.08 6.82
CA ALA A 63 -0.07 21.60 8.19
C ALA A 63 -1.50 21.60 8.77
N GLU A 64 -2.35 20.69 8.29
CA GLU A 64 -3.74 20.54 8.74
C GLU A 64 -3.81 19.83 10.11
N ALA A 65 -4.93 20.03 10.82
CA ALA A 65 -5.11 19.54 12.18
C ALA A 65 -5.06 18.00 12.25
N PHE A 66 -4.12 17.49 13.05
CA PHE A 66 -4.00 16.07 13.37
C PHE A 66 -5.29 15.56 14.01
N GLU A 67 -5.98 14.65 13.32
CA GLU A 67 -7.08 13.89 13.94
C GLU A 67 -6.53 12.79 14.85
N ILE A 68 -6.93 12.79 16.12
CA ILE A 68 -6.55 11.77 17.11
C ILE A 68 -6.89 10.35 16.61
N ALA A 69 -7.96 10.21 15.84
CA ALA A 69 -8.37 8.94 15.22
C ALA A 69 -7.29 8.32 14.31
N LEU A 70 -6.52 9.15 13.59
CA LEU A 70 -5.44 8.70 12.70
C LEU A 70 -4.25 8.15 13.50
N ILE A 71 -3.91 8.79 14.63
CA ILE A 71 -2.82 8.36 15.51
C ILE A 71 -3.18 7.00 16.14
N VAL A 72 -4.42 6.85 16.60
CA VAL A 72 -4.91 5.60 17.20
C VAL A 72 -4.92 4.48 16.15
N GLY A 73 -5.46 4.73 14.95
CA GLY A 73 -5.49 3.76 13.86
C GLY A 73 -4.09 3.34 13.38
N GLY A 74 -3.18 4.30 13.20
CA GLY A 74 -1.80 4.05 12.80
C GLY A 74 -1.02 3.25 13.84
N THR A 75 -1.21 3.55 15.13
CA THR A 75 -0.59 2.79 16.23
C THR A 75 -1.10 1.36 16.28
N LEU A 76 -2.42 1.15 16.10
CA LEU A 76 -3.04 -0.18 16.11
C LEU A 76 -2.58 -1.05 14.92
N MET A 77 -2.45 -0.45 13.73
CA MET A 77 -1.87 -1.14 12.56
C MET A 77 -0.39 -1.50 12.77
N LEU A 78 0.42 -0.60 13.31
CA LEU A 78 1.82 -0.86 13.62
C LEU A 78 1.98 -2.01 14.62
N LEU A 79 1.17 -2.03 15.68
CA LEU A 79 1.17 -3.11 16.66
C LEU A 79 0.80 -4.45 16.00
N GLY A 80 -0.27 -4.50 15.22
CA GLY A 80 -0.68 -5.70 14.49
C GLY A 80 0.44 -6.27 13.61
N ASN A 81 1.13 -5.40 12.86
CA ASN A 81 2.27 -5.82 12.04
C ASN A 81 3.45 -6.33 12.89
N LEU A 82 3.75 -5.68 14.02
CA LEU A 82 4.86 -6.09 14.91
C LEU A 82 4.60 -7.46 15.56
N TYR A 83 3.36 -7.73 15.97
CA TYR A 83 2.96 -9.04 16.49
C TYR A 83 3.05 -10.14 15.42
N ASN A 84 2.59 -9.85 14.20
CA ASN A 84 2.68 -10.78 13.07
C ASN A 84 4.15 -11.06 12.69
N ALA A 85 5.00 -10.04 12.66
CA ALA A 85 6.43 -10.15 12.36
C ALA A 85 7.21 -10.96 13.41
N LYS A 86 6.83 -10.89 14.70
CA LYS A 86 7.43 -11.74 15.75
C LYS A 86 7.16 -13.22 15.51
N GLY A 87 6.01 -13.59 14.93
CA GLY A 87 5.73 -14.96 14.50
C GLY A 87 6.67 -15.44 13.39
N PHE A 88 7.01 -14.56 12.45
CA PHE A 88 7.90 -14.86 11.33
C PHE A 88 9.39 -14.95 11.75
N LEU A 89 9.85 -14.07 12.64
CA LEU A 89 11.21 -14.10 13.19
C LEU A 89 11.41 -15.22 14.24
N SER A 90 10.33 -15.68 14.87
CA SER A 90 10.30 -16.86 15.73
C SER A 90 10.01 -18.15 14.94
N GLY A 91 10.17 -18.14 13.62
CA GLY A 91 10.30 -19.35 12.83
C GLY A 91 11.73 -19.86 12.92
N LYS A 92 11.97 -20.88 13.74
CA LYS A 92 13.13 -21.78 13.56
C LYS A 92 13.28 -22.03 12.06
N LYS A 93 14.46 -21.70 11.50
CA LYS A 93 14.87 -22.13 10.16
C LYS A 93 14.47 -23.60 10.01
N PRO A 94 13.57 -24.00 9.08
CA PRO A 94 13.48 -25.40 8.75
C PRO A 94 14.83 -25.75 8.14
N ALA A 95 15.61 -26.54 8.88
CA ALA A 95 16.83 -27.11 8.39
C ALA A 95 16.48 -27.86 7.10
N VAL A 96 16.88 -27.29 5.96
CA VAL A 96 16.81 -27.95 4.65
C VAL A 96 17.72 -29.18 4.76
N LYS A 97 17.13 -30.32 5.15
CA LYS A 97 17.75 -31.62 5.03
C LYS A 97 17.66 -31.98 3.55
N ARG A 98 18.71 -31.62 2.82
CA ARG A 98 18.97 -32.14 1.48
C ARG A 98 19.24 -33.64 1.65
N ALA A 99 18.21 -34.45 1.42
CA ALA A 99 18.36 -35.88 1.22
C ALA A 99 18.82 -36.09 -0.23
N ASP A 100 19.96 -36.77 -0.32
CA ASP A 100 20.44 -37.69 -1.36
C ASP A 100 19.56 -37.91 -2.60
#